data_AF-A0A951K9Z3-F1
#
_entry.id   AF-A0A951K9Z3-F1
#
_cell.length_a   1.000
_cell.length_b   1.000
_cell.length_c   1.000
_cell.angle_alpha   90.00
_cell.angle_beta   90.00
_cell.angle_gamma   90.00
#
_symmetry.space_group_name_H-M   'P 1'
#
loop_
_entity.id
_entity.type
_entity.pdbx_description
1 polymer ?
#
loop_
_entity_poly.entity_id
_entity_poly.type
_entity_poly.pdbx_seq_one_letter_code
_entity_poly.pdbx_strand_id
1 'polypeptide(L)'
;MKSTVKTEKTATKRTHVVLSEHLVKAIDTLVGARQRSSFLTEAAEKELMRRGQIEALKAAAGAWKDNDHPELKRGSATWVRKLRRESEHRFQKVTAR
;
A
#
# COMPACT_ATOMS: atom_id res chain seq x y z
N MET A 1 15.61 10.84 -11.61
CA MET A 1 14.39 11.53 -11.15
C MET A 1 14.24 11.29 -9.65
N LYS A 2 14.62 12.25 -8.81
CA LYS A 2 14.42 12.17 -7.35
C LYS A 2 13.09 12.85 -7.03
N SER A 3 12.05 12.06 -6.75
CA SER A 3 10.78 12.58 -6.27
C SER A 3 10.98 13.10 -4.84
N THR A 4 11.14 14.40 -4.70
CA THR A 4 11.06 15.09 -3.41
C THR A 4 9.63 14.99 -2.91
N VAL A 5 9.38 14.09 -1.95
CA VAL A 5 8.17 14.16 -1.12
C VAL A 5 8.35 15.38 -0.22
N LYS A 6 7.76 16.52 -0.62
CA LYS A 6 7.62 17.66 0.26
C LYS A 6 6.67 17.26 1.39
N THR A 7 7.18 17.18 2.61
CA THR A 7 6.36 17.10 3.81
C THR A 7 5.68 18.46 3.98
N GLU A 8 4.50 18.62 3.39
CA GLU A 8 3.67 19.80 3.64
C GLU A 8 3.13 19.75 5.07
N LYS A 9 3.35 20.84 5.82
CA LYS A 9 2.68 21.07 7.10
C LYS A 9 1.17 21.03 6.86
N THR A 10 0.48 20.05 7.43
CA THR A 10 -0.97 19.85 7.27
C THR A 10 -1.75 20.99 7.93
N ALA A 11 -2.03 22.05 7.17
CA ALA A 11 -2.97 23.09 7.58
C ALA A 11 -4.39 22.49 7.63
N THR A 12 -5.06 22.59 8.78
CA THR A 12 -6.43 22.08 8.93
C THR A 12 -7.41 23.07 8.33
N LYS A 13 -8.25 22.62 7.38
CA LYS A 13 -9.35 23.40 6.81
C LYS A 13 -10.69 22.81 7.29
N ARG A 14 -11.54 23.64 7.89
CA ARG A 14 -12.91 23.24 8.26
C ARG A 14 -13.77 23.14 7.00
N THR A 15 -14.48 22.02 6.85
CA THR A 15 -15.39 21.75 5.75
C THR A 15 -16.73 21.31 6.32
N HIS A 16 -17.84 21.87 5.83
CA HIS A 16 -19.18 21.48 6.24
C HIS A 16 -19.64 20.28 5.40
N VAL A 17 -20.05 19.19 6.07
CA VAL A 17 -20.51 17.95 5.44
C VAL A 17 -21.90 17.62 5.98
N VAL A 18 -22.83 17.33 5.08
CA VAL A 18 -24.19 16.91 5.44
C VAL A 18 -24.23 15.39 5.53
N LEU A 19 -24.67 14.87 6.68
CA LEU A 19 -24.84 13.44 6.94
C LEU A 19 -26.27 13.19 7.44
N SER A 20 -26.82 12.00 7.17
CA SER A 20 -28.12 11.62 7.72
C SER A 20 -28.05 11.43 9.23
N GLU A 21 -29.15 11.72 9.93
CA GLU A 21 -29.19 11.55 11.40
C GLU A 21 -28.85 10.13 11.85
N HIS A 22 -29.34 9.12 11.11
CA HIS A 22 -29.05 7.73 11.42
C HIS A 22 -27.54 7.44 11.37
N LEU A 23 -26.83 7.99 10.37
CA LEU A 23 -25.39 7.79 10.25
C LEU A 23 -24.63 8.49 11.38
N VAL A 24 -25.04 9.70 11.75
CA VAL A 24 -24.44 10.42 12.88
C VAL A 24 -24.62 9.64 14.17
N LYS A 25 -25.83 9.12 14.44
CA LYS A 25 -26.10 8.27 15.61
C LYS A 25 -25.25 7.01 15.62
N ALA A 26 -25.12 6.33 14.48
CA ALA A 26 -24.28 5.14 14.37
C ALA A 26 -22.80 5.43 14.67
N ILE A 27 -22.28 6.55 14.15
CA ILE A 27 -20.91 6.99 14.44
C ILE A 27 -20.77 7.30 15.94
N ASP A 28 -21.73 8.01 16.53
CA ASP A 28 -21.70 8.33 17.96
C ASP A 28 -21.71 7.09 18.85
N THR A 29 -22.51 6.08 18.50
CA THR A 29 -22.52 4.80 19.21
C THR A 29 -21.16 4.10 19.12
N LEU A 30 -20.46 4.23 18.00
CA LEU A 30 -19.18 3.56 17.78
C LEU A 30 -18.00 4.26 18.45
N VAL A 31 -17.87 5.59 18.29
CA VAL A 31 -16.68 6.35 18.71
C VAL A 31 -16.94 7.41 19.78
N GLY A 32 -18.22 7.65 20.12
CA GLY A 32 -18.64 8.72 21.03
C GLY A 32 -18.77 10.09 20.36
N ALA A 33 -19.58 10.97 20.97
CA ALA A 33 -20.02 12.24 20.37
C ALA A 33 -18.91 13.24 20.02
N ARG A 34 -17.71 13.12 20.60
CA ARG A 34 -16.59 14.06 20.39
C ARG A 34 -15.53 13.60 19.39
N GLN A 35 -15.67 12.39 18.83
CA GLN A 35 -14.66 11.78 17.96
C GLN A 35 -15.08 11.71 16.48
N ARG A 36 -16.19 12.36 16.11
CA ARG A 36 -16.72 12.33 14.74
C ARG A 36 -15.73 12.85 13.69
N SER A 37 -15.05 13.95 13.97
CA SER A 37 -14.09 14.54 13.02
C SER A 37 -12.87 13.64 12.81
N SER A 38 -12.34 13.03 13.89
CA SER A 38 -11.24 12.06 13.79
C SER A 38 -11.68 10.85 12.97
N PHE A 39 -12.84 10.28 13.31
CA PHE A 39 -13.38 9.13 12.61
C PHE A 39 -13.60 9.39 11.12
N LEU A 40 -14.19 10.53 10.75
CA LEU A 40 -14.39 10.89 9.35
C LEU A 40 -13.07 11.14 8.62
N THR A 41 -12.07 11.71 9.29
CA THR A 41 -10.74 11.91 8.72
C THR A 41 -10.09 10.56 8.41
N GLU A 42 -10.03 9.67 9.39
CA GLU A 42 -9.45 8.32 9.24
C GLU A 42 -10.19 7.50 8.16
N ALA A 43 -11.52 7.57 8.14
CA ALA A 43 -12.32 6.88 7.14
C ALA A 43 -12.04 7.42 5.73
N ALA A 44 -11.93 8.75 5.58
CA ALA A 44 -11.62 9.37 4.29
C ALA A 44 -10.20 9.02 3.82
N GLU A 45 -9.20 9.06 4.70
CA GLU A 45 -7.82 8.67 4.39
C GLU A 45 -7.74 7.22 3.91
N LYS A 46 -8.42 6.31 4.63
CA LYS A 46 -8.46 4.89 4.27
C LYS A 46 -9.12 4.66 2.91
N GLU A 47 -10.24 5.33 2.63
CA GLU A 47 -10.95 5.16 1.36
C GLU A 47 -10.17 5.78 0.19
N LEU A 48 -9.52 6.93 0.39
CA LEU A 48 -8.63 7.54 -0.62
C LEU A 48 -7.46 6.63 -0.95
N MET A 49 -6.80 6.08 0.08
CA MET A 49 -5.71 5.12 -0.10
C MET A 49 -6.18 3.89 -0.86
N ARG A 50 -7.32 3.30 -0.46
CA ARG A 50 -7.89 2.11 -1.10
C ARG A 50 -8.19 2.36 -2.58
N ARG A 51 -8.83 3.49 -2.92
CA ARG A 51 -9.11 3.85 -4.31
C ARG A 51 -7.83 4.07 -5.11
N GLY A 52 -6.87 4.78 -4.53
CA GLY A 52 -5.55 4.98 -5.16
C GLY A 52 -4.85 3.66 -5.45
N GLN A 53 -4.89 2.70 -4.52
CA GLN A 53 -4.34 1.35 -4.72
C GLN A 53 -5.06 0.59 -5.82
N ILE A 54 -6.40 0.63 -5.86
CA ILE A 54 -7.19 -0.03 -6.91
C ILE A 54 -6.84 0.52 -8.29
N GLU A 55 -6.77 1.84 -8.43
CA GLU A 55 -6.41 2.47 -9.70
C GLU A 55 -4.97 2.18 -10.10
N ALA A 56 -4.03 2.17 -9.15
CA ALA A 56 -2.65 1.77 -9.41
C ALA A 56 -2.55 0.31 -9.88
N LEU A 57 -3.32 -0.61 -9.27
CA LEU A 57 -3.37 -2.01 -9.70
C LEU A 57 -3.96 -2.17 -11.10
N LYS A 58 -5.02 -1.41 -11.43
CA LYS A 58 -5.58 -1.39 -12.78
C LYS A 58 -4.57 -0.85 -13.79
N ALA A 59 -3.88 0.24 -13.48
CA ALA A 59 -2.86 0.82 -14.35
C ALA A 59 -1.64 -0.10 -14.53
N ALA A 60 -1.28 -0.87 -13.49
CA ALA A 60 -0.20 -1.85 -13.55
C ALA A 60 -0.62 -3.18 -14.20
N ALA A 61 -1.91 -3.39 -14.49
CA ALA A 61 -2.37 -4.62 -15.12
C ALA A 61 -1.71 -4.79 -16.49
N GLY A 62 -1.04 -5.93 -16.70
CA GLY A 62 -0.31 -6.21 -17.94
C GLY A 62 1.08 -5.57 -18.03
N ALA A 63 1.53 -4.84 -17.00
CA ALA A 63 2.92 -4.35 -16.92
C ALA A 63 3.94 -5.48 -16.67
N TRP A 64 3.47 -6.65 -16.23
CA TRP A 64 4.28 -7.85 -16.03
C TRP A 64 3.79 -8.95 -16.97
N LYS A 65 4.63 -9.37 -17.93
CA LYS A 65 4.31 -10.43 -18.89
C LYS A 65 5.31 -11.56 -18.78
N ASP A 66 4.86 -12.80 -18.96
CA ASP A 66 5.73 -13.98 -18.88
C ASP A 66 6.85 -13.97 -19.93
N ASN A 67 6.59 -13.37 -21.11
CA ASN A 67 7.60 -13.21 -22.16
C ASN A 67 8.77 -12.30 -21.74
N ASP A 68 8.51 -11.34 -20.85
CA ASP A 68 9.53 -10.41 -20.36
C ASP A 68 10.37 -11.03 -19.22
N HIS A 69 9.95 -12.19 -18.68
CA HIS A 69 10.57 -12.87 -17.54
C HIS A 69 10.80 -14.38 -17.77
N PRO A 70 11.61 -14.76 -18.78
CA PRO A 70 11.87 -16.17 -19.10
C PRO A 70 12.53 -16.95 -17.93
N GLU A 71 13.26 -16.28 -17.05
CA GLU A 71 13.87 -16.86 -15.85
C GLU A 71 12.85 -17.44 -14.86
N LEU A 72 11.61 -16.94 -14.91
CA LEU A 72 10.50 -17.39 -14.06
C LEU A 72 9.64 -18.47 -14.72
N LYS A 73 9.96 -18.91 -15.94
CA LYS A 73 9.17 -19.89 -16.72
C LYS A 73 8.94 -21.21 -15.97
N ARG A 74 9.84 -21.61 -15.07
CA ARG A 74 9.71 -22.82 -14.22
C ARG A 74 9.06 -22.53 -12.85
N GLY A 75 8.40 -21.39 -12.73
CA GLY A 75 7.81 -20.87 -11.50
C GLY A 75 8.81 -20.11 -10.64
N SER A 76 8.30 -19.12 -9.91
CA SER A 76 9.06 -18.27 -8.99
C SER A 76 9.77 -19.06 -7.90
N ALA A 77 9.14 -20.13 -7.37
CA ALA A 77 9.73 -20.96 -6.33
C ALA A 77 11.04 -21.64 -6.78
N THR A 78 11.11 -22.08 -8.04
CA THR A 78 12.31 -22.70 -8.62
C THR A 78 13.43 -21.67 -8.78
N TRP A 79 13.07 -20.48 -9.27
CA TRP A 79 13.99 -19.37 -9.44
C TRP A 79 14.57 -18.88 -8.10
N VAL A 80 13.73 -18.68 -7.07
CA VAL A 80 14.17 -18.29 -5.71
C VAL A 80 15.08 -19.37 -5.09
N ARG A 81 14.77 -20.66 -5.30
CA ARG A 81 15.65 -21.76 -4.83
C ARG A 81 17.04 -21.69 -5.46
N LYS A 82 17.12 -21.43 -6.78
CA LYS A 82 18.39 -21.24 -7.48
C LYS A 82 19.17 -20.06 -6.89
N LEU A 83 18.51 -18.91 -6.73
CA LEU A 83 19.10 -17.68 -6.20
C LEU A 83 19.68 -17.88 -4.78
N ARG A 84 18.96 -18.61 -3.92
CA ARG A 84 19.42 -18.95 -2.56
C ARG A 84 20.64 -19.86 -2.59
N ARG A 85 20.67 -20.89 -3.44
CA ARG A 85 21.83 -21.77 -3.58
C ARG A 85 23.06 -21.01 -4.05
N GLU A 86 22.91 -20.15 -5.05
CA GLU A 86 24.02 -19.30 -5.54
C GLU A 86 24.56 -18.39 -4.43
N SER A 87 23.67 -17.82 -3.64
CA SER A 87 24.03 -16.98 -2.49
C SER A 87 24.81 -17.76 -1.42
N GLU A 88 24.35 -18.97 -1.09
CA GLU A 88 25.00 -19.86 -0.13
C GLU A 88 26.38 -20.31 -0.62
N HIS A 89 26.49 -20.74 -1.88
CA HIS A 89 27.78 -21.09 -2.48
C HIS A 89 28.76 -19.91 -2.47
N ARG A 90 28.27 -18.69 -2.71
CA ARG A 90 29.11 -17.49 -2.60
C ARG A 90 29.53 -17.25 -1.16
N PHE A 91 28.62 -17.38 -0.20
CA PHE A 91 28.90 -17.19 1.22
C PHE A 91 30.00 -18.14 1.69
N GLN A 92 29.86 -19.44 1.40
CA GLN A 92 30.86 -20.45 1.72
C GLN A 92 32.24 -20.16 1.13
N LYS A 93 32.32 -19.65 -0.11
CA LYS A 93 33.60 -19.25 -0.72
C LYS A 93 34.26 -18.07 -0.01
N VAL A 94 33.48 -17.14 0.55
CA VAL A 94 33.99 -15.95 1.24
C VAL A 94 34.43 -16.29 2.67
N THR A 95 33.72 -17.20 3.35
CA THR A 95 34.02 -17.61 4.73
C THR A 95 35.02 -18.75 4.84
N ALA A 96 35.30 -19.49 3.77
CA ALA A 96 36.35 -20.51 3.74
C ALA A 96 37.79 -19.95 3.63
N ARG A 97 38.01 -18.71 4.11
CA ARG A 97 39.28 -18.00 4.13
C ARG A 97 39.75 -17.83 5.57
#